data_AF-B0TVP8-F1
#
_entry.id   AF-B0TVP8-F1
#
_cell.length_a   1.000
_cell.length_b   1.000
_cell.length_c   1.000
_cell.angle_alpha   90.00
_cell.angle_beta   90.00
_cell.angle_gamma   90.00
#
_symmetry.space_group_name_H-M   'P 1'
#
loop_
_entity.id
_entity.type
_entity.pdbx_description
1 polymer ?
#
loop_
_entity_poly.entity_id
_entity_poly.type
_entity_poly.pdbx_seq_one_letter_code
_entity_poly.pdbx_strand_id
1 'polypeptide(L)'
;MQKLAPVFFVIILFVGLAAAIFRITPSEISSEPETWSAFIYKNGYNSGKYEKKDDFDSYPSCKAYAEQESDKLQGVAWECGLNCGFDSMRQGFHCETMTNE
;
A
#
# COMPACT_ATOMS: atom_id res chain seq x y z
N MET A 1 -37.89 -24.78 -30.16
CA MET A 1 -37.42 -23.93 -29.04
C MET A 1 -36.73 -24.70 -27.90
N GLN A 2 -36.94 -26.01 -27.73
CA GLN A 2 -36.33 -26.79 -26.62
C GLN A 2 -34.79 -26.85 -26.59
N LYS A 3 -34.10 -26.77 -27.74
CA LYS A 3 -32.63 -26.91 -27.81
C LYS A 3 -31.84 -25.66 -27.39
N LEU A 4 -32.50 -24.50 -27.30
CA LEU A 4 -31.86 -23.22 -26.95
C LEU A 4 -32.03 -22.84 -25.48
N ALA A 5 -32.98 -23.46 -24.78
CA ALA A 5 -33.18 -23.28 -23.34
C ALA A 5 -31.90 -23.46 -22.49
N PRO A 6 -31.07 -24.51 -22.68
CA PRO A 6 -29.84 -24.65 -21.90
C PRO A 6 -28.82 -23.55 -22.22
N VAL A 7 -28.81 -23.03 -23.45
CA VAL A 7 -27.90 -21.95 -23.86
C VAL A 7 -28.27 -20.65 -23.14
N PHE A 8 -29.56 -20.30 -23.09
CA PHE A 8 -30.03 -19.13 -22.35
C PHE A 8 -29.75 -19.23 -20.85
N PHE A 9 -29.91 -20.42 -20.27
CA PHE A 9 -29.60 -20.65 -18.86
C PHE A 9 -28.12 -20.37 -18.54
N VAL A 10 -27.21 -20.84 -19.38
CA VAL A 10 -25.76 -20.60 -19.21
C VAL A 10 -25.42 -19.12 -19.35
N ILE A 11 -26.02 -18.41 -20.32
CA ILE A 11 -25.80 -16.97 -20.50
C ILE A 11 -26.25 -16.19 -19.25
N ILE A 12 -27.42 -16.51 -18.69
CA ILE A 12 -27.92 -15.86 -17.47
C ILE A 12 -26.97 -16.10 -16.29
N LEU A 13 -26.42 -17.31 -16.18
CA LEU A 13 -25.42 -17.66 -15.16
C LEU A 13 -24.16 -16.79 -15.27
N PHE A 14 -23.61 -16.63 -16.48
CA PHE A 14 -22.43 -15.80 -16.69
C PHE A 14 -22.70 -14.31 -16.45
N VAL A 15 -23.86 -13.79 -16.86
CA VAL A 15 -24.25 -12.40 -16.60
C VAL A 15 -24.43 -12.17 -15.10
N GLY A 16 -25.07 -13.10 -14.39
CA GLY A 16 -25.22 -13.03 -12.93
C GLY A 16 -23.88 -13.06 -12.21
N LEU A 17 -22.96 -13.92 -12.65
CA LEU A 17 -21.60 -13.98 -12.10
C LEU A 17 -20.83 -12.67 -12.35
N ALA A 18 -20.88 -12.14 -13.57
CA ALA A 18 -20.24 -10.86 -13.90
C ALA A 18 -20.81 -9.70 -13.08
N ALA A 19 -22.12 -9.66 -12.88
CA ALA A 19 -22.78 -8.66 -12.05
C ALA A 19 -22.41 -8.79 -10.57
N ALA A 20 -22.29 -10.02 -10.05
CA ALA A 20 -21.84 -10.28 -8.68
C ALA A 20 -20.39 -9.82 -8.49
N ILE A 21 -19.50 -10.15 -9.42
CA ILE A 21 -18.10 -9.70 -9.39
C ILE A 21 -18.06 -8.16 -9.44
N PHE A 22 -18.78 -7.52 -10.36
CA PHE A 22 -18.83 -6.06 -10.45
C PHE A 22 -19.35 -5.39 -9.17
N ARG A 23 -20.27 -6.05 -8.44
CA ARG A 23 -20.78 -5.55 -7.16
C ARG A 23 -19.80 -5.74 -6.00
N ILE A 24 -18.98 -6.78 -6.04
CA ILE A 24 -18.04 -7.13 -4.97
C ILE A 24 -16.69 -6.47 -5.18
N THR A 25 -16.32 -6.12 -6.42
CA THR A 25 -15.13 -5.31 -6.71
C THR A 25 -15.46 -3.86 -6.43
N PRO A 26 -15.12 -3.29 -5.25
CA PRO A 26 -15.10 -1.85 -5.14
C PRO A 26 -14.18 -1.34 -6.26
N SER A 27 -14.64 -0.36 -7.04
CA SER A 27 -13.71 0.43 -7.83
C SER A 27 -12.67 0.95 -6.85
N GLU A 28 -11.41 0.50 -6.96
CA GLU A 28 -10.26 0.99 -6.21
C GLU A 28 -10.06 2.46 -6.55
N ILE A 29 -10.91 3.30 -5.98
CA ILE A 29 -10.66 4.71 -5.78
C ILE A 29 -10.65 4.80 -4.26
N SER A 30 -9.60 4.22 -3.64
CA SER A 30 -9.32 4.49 -2.24
C SER A 30 -8.91 5.95 -2.19
N SER A 31 -9.89 6.82 -1.95
CA SER A 31 -9.65 8.15 -1.38
C SER A 31 -9.25 7.99 0.10
N GLU A 32 -8.42 7.00 0.44
CA GLU A 32 -7.73 7.04 1.71
C GLU A 32 -6.82 8.27 1.65
N PRO A 33 -6.81 9.11 2.70
CA PRO A 33 -5.91 10.24 2.73
C PRO A 33 -4.48 9.73 2.51
N GLU A 34 -3.73 10.41 1.63
CA GLU A 34 -2.33 10.11 1.42
C GLU A 34 -1.61 10.17 2.76
N THR A 35 -1.13 9.01 3.24
CA THR A 35 -0.43 8.90 4.51
C THR A 35 1.03 8.60 4.25
N TRP A 36 1.90 9.31 4.97
CA TRP A 36 3.33 9.11 4.90
C TRP A 36 3.81 8.32 6.11
N SER A 37 4.82 7.48 5.90
CA SER A 37 5.48 6.67 6.92
C SER A 37 6.98 6.94 6.89
N ALA A 38 7.58 7.25 8.04
CA ALA A 38 9.02 7.39 8.18
C ALA A 38 9.67 6.05 8.53
N PHE A 39 10.79 5.74 7.88
CA PHE A 39 11.61 4.54 8.09
C PHE A 39 13.03 4.94 8.50
N ILE A 40 13.47 4.54 9.69
CA ILE A 40 14.80 4.88 10.24
C ILE A 40 15.67 3.63 10.36
N TYR A 41 16.76 3.57 9.60
CA TYR A 41 17.57 2.37 9.45
C TYR A 41 18.73 2.30 10.45
N LYS A 42 18.40 2.08 11.74
CA LYS A 42 19.37 2.03 12.86
C LYS A 42 20.55 1.08 12.67
N ASN A 43 20.34 -0.02 11.96
CA ASN A 43 21.34 -1.07 11.75
C ASN A 43 21.94 -1.05 10.34
N GLY A 44 21.79 0.08 9.63
CA GLY A 44 22.18 0.23 8.23
C GLY A 44 21.05 -0.15 7.27
N TYR A 45 21.05 0.50 6.11
CA TYR A 45 20.00 0.39 5.11
C TYR A 45 19.71 -1.06 4.68
N ASN A 46 20.77 -1.84 4.45
CA ASN A 46 20.68 -3.23 3.98
C ASN A 46 20.28 -4.25 5.07
N SER A 47 20.08 -3.81 6.32
CA SER A 47 19.81 -4.73 7.44
C SER A 47 18.38 -5.27 7.49
N GLY A 48 17.47 -4.72 6.68
CA GLY A 48 16.03 -5.02 6.72
C GLY A 48 15.35 -4.64 8.04
N LYS A 49 16.09 -3.99 8.96
CA LYS A 49 15.59 -3.54 10.27
C LYS A 49 15.52 -2.03 10.28
N TYR A 50 14.30 -1.51 10.40
CA TYR A 50 14.00 -0.10 10.53
C TYR A 50 13.04 0.14 11.68
N GLU A 51 13.11 1.33 12.26
CA GLU A 51 12.00 1.86 13.04
C GLU A 51 11.04 2.58 12.11
N LYS A 52 9.76 2.25 12.22
CA LYS A 52 8.70 2.84 11.41
C LYS A 52 7.84 3.73 12.28
N LYS A 53 7.52 4.93 11.78
CA LYS A 53 6.47 5.77 12.32
C LYS A 53 5.50 6.14 11.22
N ASP A 54 4.21 5.97 11.50
CA ASP A 54 3.13 6.12 10.53
C ASP A 54 2.35 7.42 10.74
N ASP A 55 1.34 7.62 9.87
CA ASP A 55 0.30 8.64 9.98
C ASP A 55 0.82 10.08 9.87
N PHE A 56 1.79 10.32 9.00
CA PHE A 56 2.17 11.68 8.63
C PHE A 56 1.25 12.20 7.51
N ASP A 57 0.63 13.35 7.73
CA ASP A 57 -0.27 13.99 6.74
C ASP A 57 0.46 14.55 5.51
N SER A 58 1.81 14.60 5.53
CA SER A 58 2.59 15.20 4.45
C SER A 58 4.02 14.70 4.42
N TYR A 59 4.64 14.74 3.23
CA TYR A 59 6.06 14.46 3.09
C TYR A 59 6.96 15.38 3.94
N PRO A 60 6.78 16.72 3.96
CA PRO A 60 7.63 17.59 4.79
C PRO A 60 7.59 17.26 6.28
N SER A 61 6.43 16.87 6.83
CA SER A 61 6.33 16.46 8.24
C SER A 61 7.01 15.12 8.50
N CYS A 62 6.88 14.16 7.58
CA CYS A 62 7.63 12.91 7.63
C CYS A 62 9.14 13.15 7.57
N LYS A 63 9.61 13.96 6.60
CA LYS A 63 11.03 14.29 6.40
C LYS A 63 11.62 14.96 7.64
N ALA A 64 10.96 15.99 8.18
CA ALA A 64 11.44 16.69 9.36
C ALA A 64 11.61 15.75 10.57
N TYR A 65 10.68 14.80 10.76
CA TYR A 65 10.83 13.77 11.79
C TYR A 65 11.98 12.81 11.47
N ALA A 66 12.07 12.35 10.23
CA ALA A 66 13.08 11.38 9.81
C ALA A 66 14.51 11.94 9.90
N GLU A 67 14.73 13.18 9.48
CA GLU A 67 15.99 13.92 9.65
C GLU A 67 16.33 14.09 11.13
N GLN A 68 15.34 14.49 11.96
CA GLN A 68 15.57 14.66 13.39
C GLN A 68 15.99 13.34 14.07
N GLU A 69 15.35 12.23 13.74
CA GLU A 69 15.73 10.92 14.29
C GLU A 69 17.06 10.43 13.74
N SER A 70 17.31 10.65 12.44
CA SER A 70 18.61 10.35 11.82
C SER A 70 19.75 11.06 12.54
N ASP A 71 19.62 12.36 12.81
CA ASP A 71 20.62 13.17 13.50
C ASP A 71 20.88 12.66 14.93
N LYS A 72 19.83 12.29 15.67
CA LYS A 72 19.97 11.67 17.01
C LYS A 72 20.77 10.37 16.99
N LEU A 73 20.75 9.67 15.87
CA LEU A 73 21.36 8.35 15.67
C LEU A 73 22.67 8.43 14.88
N GLN A 74 23.30 9.61 14.79
CA GLN A 74 24.56 9.84 14.07
C GLN A 74 24.43 9.78 12.54
N GLY A 75 23.32 10.28 12.00
CA GLY A 75 23.11 10.41 10.56
C GLY A 75 22.80 9.08 9.87
N VAL A 76 22.05 8.18 10.53
CA VAL A 76 21.62 6.92 9.90
C VAL A 76 20.74 7.17 8.69
N ALA A 77 20.76 6.26 7.72
CA ALA A 77 19.86 6.34 6.58
C ALA A 77 18.40 6.39 7.02
N TRP A 78 17.59 7.13 6.28
CA TRP A 78 16.16 7.26 6.48
C TRP A 78 15.46 7.41 5.13
N GLU A 79 14.19 7.03 5.10
CA GLU A 79 13.30 7.25 3.95
C GLU A 79 11.88 7.55 4.44
N CYS A 80 11.12 8.27 3.63
CA CYS A 80 9.70 8.48 3.81
C CYS A 80 8.94 7.78 2.68
N GLY A 81 7.99 6.93 3.06
CA GLY A 81 7.16 6.18 2.14
C GLY A 81 5.73 6.70 2.10
N LEU A 82 5.13 6.73 0.92
CA LEU A 82 3.72 7.08 0.71
C LEU A 82 2.86 5.81 0.68
N ASN A 83 1.74 5.83 1.40
CA ASN A 83 0.70 4.79 1.43
C ASN A 83 1.28 3.39 1.68
N CYS A 84 2.03 3.24 2.77
CA CYS A 84 2.77 2.02 3.08
C CYS A 84 1.89 0.93 3.70
N GLY A 85 1.75 -0.20 3.01
CA GLY A 85 1.06 -1.41 3.51
C GLY A 85 2.03 -2.53 3.85
N PHE A 86 1.68 -3.40 4.82
CA PHE A 86 2.47 -4.60 5.11
C PHE A 86 2.22 -5.67 4.03
N ASP A 87 3.27 -6.04 3.30
CA ASP A 87 3.25 -7.13 2.32
C ASP A 87 3.81 -8.40 2.98
N SER A 88 2.89 -9.34 3.26
CA SER A 88 3.21 -10.62 3.90
C SER A 88 4.05 -11.54 3.02
N MET A 89 3.97 -11.42 1.69
CA MET A 89 4.80 -12.19 0.76
C MET A 89 6.25 -11.71 0.78
N ARG A 90 6.47 -10.41 0.97
CA ARG A 90 7.81 -9.80 1.08
C ARG A 90 8.36 -9.75 2.50
N GLN A 91 7.54 -10.08 3.50
CA GLN A 91 7.88 -9.96 4.93
C GLN A 91 8.30 -8.54 5.32
N GLY A 92 7.66 -7.52 4.75
CA GLY A 92 8.02 -6.12 4.99
C GLY A 92 6.97 -5.14 4.49
N PHE A 93 7.18 -3.85 4.73
CA PHE A 93 6.30 -2.81 4.21
C PHE A 93 6.62 -2.52 2.74
N HIS A 94 5.57 -2.38 1.94
CA HIS A 94 5.62 -1.91 0.57
C HIS A 94 4.87 -0.58 0.50
N CYS A 95 5.50 0.42 -0.09
CA CYS A 95 4.96 1.76 -0.26
C CYS A 95 4.86 2.08 -1.74
N GLU A 96 3.90 2.91 -2.13
CA GLU A 96 3.73 3.36 -3.51
C GLU A 96 4.92 4.19 -3.98
N THR A 97 5.45 5.02 -3.08
CA THR A 97 6.66 5.82 -3.28
C THR A 97 7.54 5.72 -2.05
N MET A 98 8.85 5.72 -2.24
CA MET A 98 9.86 5.85 -1.18
C MET A 98 10.84 6.94 -1.61
N THR A 99 11.07 7.94 -0.75
CA THR A 99 11.99 9.04 -1.05
C THR A 99 12.69 9.58 0.19
N ASN A 100 13.90 10.08 0.01
CA ASN A 100 14.74 10.73 1.01
C ASN A 100 15.36 12.05 0.51
N GLU A 101 14.79 12.63 -0.55
CA GLU A 101 15.22 13.94 -1.08
C GLU A 101 15.01 15.10 -0.10
#